data_AF-A0A0S7X854-F1
#
_entry.id   AF-A0A0S7X854-F1
#
_cell.length_a   1.000
_cell.length_b   1.000
_cell.length_c   1.000
_cell.angle_alpha   90.00
_cell.angle_beta   90.00
_cell.angle_gamma   90.00
#
_symmetry.space_group_name_H-M   'P 1'
#
loop_
_entity.id
_entity.type
_entity.pdbx_description
1 polymer ?
#
loop_
_entity_poly.entity_id
_entity_poly.type
_entity_poly.pdbx_seq_one_letter_code
_entity_poly.pdbx_strand_id
1 'polypeptide(L)'
;MKEEHQSLNKSIGKKLRELANIAYERELSNHLSKLRDEFDAWGSGKISSSELSDRIRKFHNGPARNVYLVHSDSKADWVVARGLNMGLIAENEVPVDVRNCIARTIETFRMIGEIDSTG
;
A
#
# COMPACT_ATOMS: atom_id res chain seq x y z
N MET A 1 -8.12 32.00 13.93
CA MET A 1 -8.36 31.77 12.48
C MET A 1 -7.13 31.36 11.66
N LYS A 2 -6.13 32.21 11.33
CA LYS A 2 -5.00 31.77 10.45
C LYS A 2 -4.15 30.65 11.06
N GLU A 3 -3.91 30.69 12.37
CA GLU A 3 -3.08 29.69 13.08
C GLU A 3 -3.79 28.34 13.28
N GLU A 4 -5.13 28.34 13.49
CA GLU A 4 -5.95 27.12 13.58
C GLU A 4 -6.01 26.36 12.25
N HIS A 5 -6.16 27.07 11.12
CA HIS A 5 -6.16 26.43 9.81
C HIS A 5 -4.78 25.81 9.46
N GLN A 6 -3.69 26.47 9.85
CA GLN A 6 -2.35 25.96 9.60
C GLN A 6 -2.01 24.74 10.46
N SER A 7 -2.44 24.71 11.72
CA SER A 7 -2.24 23.57 12.61
C SER A 7 -3.07 22.35 12.20
N LEU A 8 -4.33 22.56 11.77
CA LEU A 8 -5.18 21.50 11.23
C LEU A 8 -4.57 20.86 9.97
N ASN A 9 -4.05 21.66 9.03
CA ASN A 9 -3.39 21.16 7.82
C ASN A 9 -2.14 20.33 8.16
N LYS A 10 -1.32 20.79 9.12
CA LYS A 10 -0.17 20.02 9.61
C LYS A 10 -0.58 18.68 10.23
N SER A 11 -1.68 18.66 10.99
CA SER A 11 -2.23 17.44 11.58
C SER A 11 -2.70 16.44 10.52
N ILE A 12 -3.47 16.90 9.54
CA ILE A 12 -3.94 16.07 8.41
C ILE A 12 -2.74 15.51 7.63
N GLY A 13 -1.76 16.35 7.31
CA GLY A 13 -0.55 15.92 6.60
C GLY A 13 0.26 14.87 7.37
N LYS A 14 0.33 14.99 8.71
CA LYS A 14 0.95 13.96 9.55
C LYS A 14 0.15 12.66 9.48
N LYS A 15 -1.18 12.74 9.58
CA LYS A 15 -2.02 11.55 9.56
C LYS A 15 -1.98 10.80 8.23
N LEU A 16 -1.92 11.52 7.11
CA LEU A 16 -1.74 10.93 5.79
C LEU A 16 -0.43 10.15 5.68
N ARG A 17 0.68 10.66 6.22
CA ARG A 17 1.96 9.93 6.23
C ARG A 17 1.91 8.68 7.09
N GLU A 18 1.27 8.75 8.26
CA GLU A 18 1.07 7.56 9.11
C GLU A 18 0.27 6.48 8.39
N LEU A 19 -0.83 6.86 7.75
CA LEU A 19 -1.68 5.94 6.98
C LEU A 19 -0.96 5.38 5.75
N ALA A 20 -0.16 6.21 5.06
CA ALA A 20 0.66 5.76 3.94
C ALA A 20 1.68 4.70 4.38
N ASN A 21 2.35 4.89 5.53
CA ASN A 21 3.25 3.88 6.10
C ASN A 21 2.50 2.58 6.46
N ILE A 22 1.28 2.67 7.00
CA ILE A 22 0.46 1.48 7.28
C ILE A 22 0.14 0.72 5.97
N ALA A 23 -0.24 1.43 4.91
CA ALA A 23 -0.48 0.81 3.60
C ALA A 23 0.79 0.13 3.06
N TYR A 24 1.96 0.78 3.19
CA TYR A 24 3.25 0.21 2.80
C TYR A 24 3.51 -1.12 3.50
N GLU A 25 3.44 -1.13 4.84
CA GLU A 25 3.73 -2.32 5.65
C GLU A 25 2.76 -3.47 5.32
N ARG A 26 1.47 -3.17 5.15
CA ARG A 26 0.47 -4.19 4.80
C ARG A 26 0.65 -4.73 3.40
N GLU A 27 0.95 -3.88 2.43
CA GLU A 27 1.21 -4.32 1.05
C GLU A 27 2.47 -5.18 0.97
N LEU A 28 3.55 -4.76 1.64
CA LEU A 28 4.78 -5.54 1.72
C LEU A 28 4.54 -6.88 2.44
N SER A 29 3.79 -6.88 3.55
CA SER A 29 3.43 -8.09 4.30
C SER A 29 2.65 -9.10 3.44
N ASN A 30 1.72 -8.63 2.60
CA ASN A 30 1.01 -9.49 1.66
C ASN A 30 1.96 -10.16 0.65
N HIS A 31 2.96 -9.43 0.16
CA HIS A 31 3.95 -10.00 -0.75
C HIS A 31 4.93 -10.95 -0.04
N LEU A 32 5.33 -10.62 1.19
CA LEU A 32 6.15 -11.49 2.04
C LEU A 32 5.44 -12.79 2.41
N SER A 33 4.12 -12.76 2.58
CA SER A 33 3.33 -13.97 2.82
C SER A 33 3.43 -14.95 1.65
N LYS A 34 3.40 -14.45 0.40
CA LYS A 34 3.65 -15.29 -0.79
C LYS A 34 5.06 -15.87 -0.81
N LEU A 35 6.06 -15.08 -0.37
CA LEU A 35 7.42 -15.59 -0.25
C LEU A 35 7.53 -16.69 0.83
N ARG A 36 6.77 -16.57 1.93
CA ARG A 36 6.70 -17.60 2.97
C ARG A 36 6.21 -18.94 2.40
N ASP A 37 5.19 -18.92 1.54
CA ASP A 37 4.67 -20.13 0.89
C ASP A 37 5.77 -20.84 0.06
N GLU A 38 6.72 -20.09 -0.50
CA GLU A 38 7.88 -20.65 -1.20
C GLU A 38 8.88 -21.32 -0.27
N PHE A 39 9.10 -20.75 0.92
CA PHE A 39 9.89 -21.42 1.97
C PHE A 39 9.21 -22.71 2.43
N ASP A 40 7.89 -22.71 2.60
CA ASP A 40 7.11 -23.90 2.99
C ASP A 40 7.17 -24.99 1.90
N ALA A 41 7.14 -24.59 0.61
CA ALA A 41 7.33 -25.50 -0.52
C ALA A 41 8.73 -26.14 -0.53
N TRP A 42 9.77 -25.36 -0.24
CA TRP A 42 11.13 -25.88 -0.12
C TRP A 42 11.28 -26.81 1.10
N GLY A 43 10.76 -26.42 2.26
CA GLY A 43 10.80 -27.23 3.48
C GLY A 43 10.07 -28.57 3.35
N SER A 44 9.09 -28.66 2.46
CA SER A 44 8.39 -29.91 2.12
C SER A 44 9.01 -30.68 0.93
N GLY A 45 10.13 -30.21 0.38
CA GLY A 45 10.84 -30.85 -0.72
C GLY A 45 10.15 -30.71 -2.09
N LYS A 46 9.14 -29.85 -2.23
CA LYS A 46 8.44 -29.60 -3.50
C LYS A 46 9.29 -28.80 -4.50
N ILE A 47 10.22 -28.00 -3.99
CA ILE A 47 11.17 -27.24 -4.79
C ILE A 47 12.58 -27.40 -4.22
N SER A 48 13.58 -27.31 -5.10
CA SER A 48 14.99 -27.32 -4.72
C SER A 48 15.43 -26.00 -4.10
N SER A 49 16.58 -26.02 -3.40
CA SER A 49 17.20 -24.80 -2.86
C SER A 49 17.55 -23.79 -3.96
N SER A 50 17.94 -24.26 -5.16
CA SER A 50 18.22 -23.40 -6.32
C SER A 50 16.96 -22.68 -6.80
N GLU A 51 15.83 -23.38 -6.88
CA GLU A 51 14.55 -22.77 -7.23
C GLU A 51 14.09 -21.75 -6.19
N LEU A 52 14.23 -22.05 -4.89
CA LEU A 52 13.92 -21.09 -3.83
C LEU A 52 14.79 -19.83 -3.95
N SER A 53 16.11 -19.99 -4.16
CA SER A 53 17.04 -18.88 -4.34
C SER A 53 16.64 -17.98 -5.51
N ASP A 54 16.20 -18.56 -6.63
CA ASP A 54 15.70 -17.81 -7.78
C ASP A 54 14.39 -17.08 -7.49
N ARG A 55 13.47 -17.68 -6.73
CA ARG A 55 12.22 -17.04 -6.32
C ARG A 55 12.45 -15.87 -5.36
N ILE A 56 13.38 -15.99 -4.41
CA ILE A 56 13.80 -14.88 -3.54
C ILE A 56 14.36 -13.72 -4.37
N ARG A 57 15.23 -14.02 -5.35
CA ARG A 57 15.79 -13.00 -6.25
C ARG A 57 14.70 -12.30 -7.06
N LYS A 58 13.72 -13.04 -7.58
CA LYS A 58 12.57 -12.47 -8.31
C LYS A 58 11.71 -11.59 -7.40
N PHE A 59 11.44 -12.04 -6.17
CA PHE A 59 10.71 -11.25 -5.16
C PHE A 59 11.40 -9.91 -4.88
N HIS A 60 12.71 -9.95 -4.62
CA HIS A 60 13.50 -8.76 -4.31
C HIS A 60 13.51 -7.76 -5.48
N ASN A 61 13.72 -8.25 -6.70
CA ASN A 61 13.86 -7.39 -7.88
C ASN A 61 12.52 -6.90 -8.46
N GLY A 62 11.42 -7.59 -8.17
CA GLY A 62 10.09 -7.25 -8.66
C GLY A 62 9.19 -6.73 -7.52
N PRO A 63 8.39 -7.59 -6.87
CA PRO A 63 7.44 -7.21 -5.84
C PRO A 63 7.94 -6.22 -4.78
N ALA A 64 9.02 -6.53 -4.08
CA ALA A 64 9.52 -5.68 -3.00
C ALA A 64 9.96 -4.31 -3.52
N ARG A 65 10.65 -4.29 -4.66
CA ARG A 65 11.07 -3.06 -5.33
C ARG A 65 9.88 -2.22 -5.78
N ASN A 66 8.85 -2.85 -6.36
CA ASN A 66 7.66 -2.14 -6.83
C ASN A 66 6.88 -1.52 -5.67
N VAL A 67 6.69 -2.26 -4.57
CA VAL A 67 6.05 -1.71 -3.35
C VAL A 67 6.86 -0.52 -2.82
N TYR A 68 8.20 -0.65 -2.74
CA TYR A 68 9.04 0.46 -2.32
C TYR A 68 8.86 1.70 -3.21
N LEU A 69 8.98 1.55 -4.54
CA LEU A 69 8.89 2.67 -5.48
C LEU A 69 7.53 3.38 -5.42
N VAL A 70 6.44 2.62 -5.38
CA VAL A 70 5.09 3.20 -5.29
C VAL A 70 4.96 4.06 -4.03
N HIS A 71 5.47 3.59 -2.89
CA HIS A 71 5.31 4.27 -1.62
C HIS A 71 6.35 5.36 -1.35
N SER A 72 7.55 5.29 -1.95
CA SER A 72 8.59 6.32 -1.81
C SER A 72 8.34 7.53 -2.72
N ASP A 73 7.82 7.28 -3.93
CA ASP A 73 7.77 8.31 -4.98
C ASP A 73 6.39 9.00 -5.05
N SER A 74 5.38 8.42 -4.42
CA SER A 74 4.02 8.95 -4.42
C SER A 74 3.75 9.90 -3.26
N LYS A 75 2.83 10.85 -3.48
CA LYS A 75 2.30 11.68 -2.40
C LYS A 75 1.45 10.85 -1.44
N ALA A 76 1.47 11.20 -0.16
CA ALA A 76 0.79 10.44 0.89
C ALA A 76 -0.73 10.35 0.70
N ASP A 77 -1.38 11.40 0.17
CA ASP A 77 -2.80 11.38 -0.20
C ASP A 77 -3.12 10.32 -1.28
N TRP A 78 -2.24 10.21 -2.28
CA TRP A 78 -2.33 9.23 -3.36
C TRP A 78 -2.14 7.80 -2.84
N VAL A 79 -1.14 7.58 -1.98
CA VAL A 79 -0.89 6.28 -1.34
C VAL A 79 -2.09 5.84 -0.48
N VAL A 80 -2.65 6.74 0.32
CA VAL A 80 -3.81 6.43 1.18
C VAL A 80 -5.05 6.11 0.34
N ALA A 81 -5.32 6.88 -0.71
CA ALA A 81 -6.44 6.62 -1.62
C ALA A 81 -6.30 5.27 -2.34
N ARG A 82 -5.09 4.94 -2.85
CA ARG A 82 -4.80 3.62 -3.41
C ARG A 82 -4.98 2.51 -2.37
N GLY A 83 -4.50 2.73 -1.15
CA GLY A 83 -4.60 1.80 -0.04
C GLY A 83 -6.05 1.47 0.33
N LEU A 84 -6.94 2.47 0.33
CA LEU A 84 -8.38 2.27 0.49
C LEU A 84 -8.96 1.43 -0.66
N ASN A 85 -8.63 1.78 -1.90
CA ASN A 85 -9.14 1.09 -3.09
C ASN A 85 -8.70 -0.39 -3.14
N MET A 86 -7.48 -0.68 -2.70
CA MET A 86 -6.94 -2.05 -2.64
C MET A 86 -7.33 -2.82 -1.38
N GLY A 87 -8.08 -2.21 -0.46
CA GLY A 87 -8.41 -2.81 0.83
C GLY A 87 -7.23 -2.99 1.79
N LEU A 88 -6.11 -2.29 1.55
CA LEU A 88 -4.95 -2.26 2.45
C LEU A 88 -5.23 -1.39 3.69
N ILE A 89 -6.10 -0.39 3.55
CA ILE A 89 -6.62 0.44 4.64
C ILE A 89 -8.14 0.28 4.63
N ALA A 90 -8.76 0.04 5.79
CA ALA A 90 -10.20 0.04 5.91
C ALA A 90 -10.75 1.47 6.06
N GLU A 91 -11.95 1.72 5.54
CA GLU A 91 -12.60 3.04 5.57
C GLU A 91 -12.73 3.63 6.99
N ASN A 92 -12.91 2.78 8.00
CA ASN A 92 -13.02 3.21 9.40
C ASN A 92 -11.67 3.57 10.05
N GLU A 93 -10.54 3.22 9.44
CA GLU A 93 -9.20 3.57 9.92
C GLU A 93 -8.81 5.00 9.52
N VAL A 94 -9.53 5.59 8.56
CA VAL A 94 -9.26 6.95 8.06
C VAL A 94 -10.24 7.95 8.71
N PRO A 95 -9.74 8.90 9.51
CA PRO A 95 -10.57 9.95 10.10
C PRO A 95 -11.39 10.71 9.04
N VAL A 96 -12.61 11.13 9.40
CA VAL A 96 -13.57 11.78 8.48
C VAL A 96 -13.00 13.06 7.87
N ASP A 97 -12.31 13.87 8.67
CA ASP A 97 -11.64 15.10 8.23
C ASP A 97 -10.53 14.82 7.20
N VAL A 98 -9.74 13.77 7.42
CA VAL A 98 -8.72 13.31 6.45
C VAL A 98 -9.39 12.80 5.17
N ARG A 99 -10.44 11.96 5.27
CA ARG A 99 -11.19 11.47 4.09
C ARG A 99 -11.76 12.61 3.27
N ASN A 100 -12.37 13.59 3.92
CA ASN A 100 -12.91 14.77 3.25
C ASN A 100 -11.80 15.57 2.54
N CYS A 101 -10.62 15.67 3.14
CA CYS A 101 -9.47 16.36 2.55
C CYS A 101 -8.96 15.70 1.26
N ILE A 102 -9.01 14.37 1.16
CA ILE A 102 -8.51 13.60 0.01
C ILE A 102 -9.63 12.97 -0.85
N ALA A 103 -10.88 13.39 -0.67
CA ALA A 103 -12.05 12.77 -1.28
C ALA A 103 -11.96 12.67 -2.81
N ARG A 104 -11.44 13.71 -3.48
CA ARG A 104 -11.23 13.70 -4.94
C ARG A 104 -10.25 12.63 -5.38
N THR A 105 -9.16 12.45 -4.62
CA THR A 105 -8.14 11.44 -4.90
C THR A 105 -8.71 10.03 -4.69
N ILE A 106 -9.49 9.83 -3.62
CA ILE A 106 -10.20 8.56 -3.36
C ILE A 106 -11.11 8.22 -4.55
N GLU A 107 -11.89 9.18 -5.02
CA GLU A 107 -12.84 8.96 -6.12
C GLU A 107 -12.12 8.59 -7.43
N THR A 108 -11.00 9.23 -7.74
CA THR A 108 -10.18 8.88 -8.91
C THR A 108 -9.76 7.41 -8.89
N PHE A 109 -9.34 6.88 -7.73
CA PHE A 109 -8.93 5.47 -7.63
C PHE A 109 -10.10 4.49 -7.74
N ARG A 110 -11.27 4.85 -7.20
CA ARG A 110 -12.48 4.04 -7.35
C ARG A 110 -12.87 3.91 -8.83
N MET A 111 -12.85 5.02 -9.56
CA MET A 111 -13.12 5.02 -11.02
C MET A 111 -12.11 4.17 -11.80
N ILE A 112 -10.83 4.22 -11.45
CA ILE A 112 -9.81 3.37 -12.09
C ILE A 112 -10.12 1.87 -11.85
N GLY A 113 -10.45 1.51 -10.61
CA GLY A 113 -10.78 0.12 -10.27
C GLY A 113 -12.02 -0.41 -10.98
N GLU A 114 -13.03 0.43 -11.19
CA GLU A 114 -14.24 0.06 -11.93
C GLU A 114 -13.93 -0.21 -13.42
N ILE A 115 -13.09 0.63 -14.05
CA ILE A 115 -12.69 0.45 -15.46
C ILE A 115 -11.95 -0.89 -15.64
N ASP A 116 -10.97 -1.18 -14.79
CA ASP A 116 -10.19 -2.43 -14.86
C ASP A 116 -11.03 -3.69 -14.62
N SER A 117 -12.18 -3.58 -13.93
CA SER A 117 -13.10 -4.69 -13.69
C SER A 117 -14.07 -4.98 -14.84
N THR A 118 -14.12 -4.10 -15.85
CA THR A 118 -15.04 -4.17 -17.00
C THR A 118 -14.36 -4.57 -18.32
N GLY A 119 -13.05 -4.86 -18.30
CA GLY A 119 -12.25 -5.32 -19.45
C GLY A 119 -11.71 -6.73 -19.24
#